data_AF-A0A821AG98-F1
#
_entry.id   AF-A0A821AG98-F1
#
_cell.length_a   1.000
_cell.length_b   1.000
_cell.length_c   1.000
_cell.angle_alpha   90.00
_cell.angle_beta   90.00
_cell.angle_gamma   90.00
#
_symmetry.space_group_name_H-M   'P 1'
#
loop_
_entity.id
_entity.type
_entity.pdbx_description
1 polymer ?
#
loop_
_entity_poly.entity_id
_entity_poly.type
_entity_poly.pdbx_seq_one_letter_code
_entity_poly.pdbx_strand_id
1 'polypeptide(L)' 'QMNWPATEQECYAIIYAIEKWHKYLDGRSFIIETDHKPLLRFNLKQQLNSKCERWRLKLQQYQFTV' A
#
# COMPACT_ATOMS: atom_id res chain seq x y z
N GLN A 1 7.00 -23.30 0.73
CA GLN A 1 7.53 -21.93 0.83
C GLN A 1 6.89 -21.13 -0.29
N MET A 2 5.88 -20.30 0.01
CA MET A 2 5.29 -19.44 -1.02
C MET A 2 6.28 -18.31 -1.27
N ASN A 3 6.99 -18.34 -2.40
CA ASN A 3 7.91 -17.27 -2.78
C ASN A 3 7.08 -16.10 -3.30
N TRP A 4 6.60 -15.27 -2.36
CA TRP A 4 6.05 -13.98 -2.72
C TRP A 4 7.18 -13.18 -3.38
N PRO A 5 7.01 -12.67 -4.60
CA PRO A 5 8.00 -11.79 -5.20
C PRO A 5 8.26 -10.60 -4.25
N ALA A 6 9.52 -10.13 -4.19
CA ALA A 6 9.94 -9.05 -3.28
C ALA A 6 8.98 -7.85 -3.32
N THR A 7 8.49 -7.52 -4.51
CA THR A 7 7.47 -6.51 -4.76
C THR A 7 6.20 -6.68 -3.93
N GLU A 8 5.67 -7.90 -3.78
CA GLU A 8 4.46 -8.14 -2.99
C GLU A 8 4.75 -8.07 -1.48
N GLN A 9 5.94 -8.49 -1.05
CA GLN A 9 6.35 -8.37 0.36
C GLN A 9 6.47 -6.90 0.79
N GLU A 10 7.05 -6.05 -0.05
CA GLU A 10 7.17 -4.62 0.22
C GLU A 10 5.80 -3.93 0.20
N CYS A 11 4.94 -4.26 -0.76
CA CYS A 11 3.57 -3.75 -0.77
C CYS A 11 2.83 -4.12 0.53
N TYR A 12 2.97 -5.37 0.98
CA TYR A 12 2.39 -5.81 2.24
C TYR A 12 2.97 -5.06 3.44
N ALA A 13 4.29 -4.83 3.48
CA ALA A 13 4.94 -4.09 4.55
C ALA A 13 4.39 -2.67 4.70
N ILE A 14 4.14 -1.97 3.59
CA ILE A 14 3.57 -0.62 3.61
C ILE A 14 2.12 -0.63 4.09
N ILE A 15 1.31 -1.56 3.60
CA ILE A 15 -0.08 -1.68 4.03
C ILE A 15 -0.15 -2.01 5.52
N TYR A 16 0.72 -2.91 5.99
CA TYR A 16 0.86 -3.24 7.40
C TYR A 16 1.29 -2.03 8.23
N ALA A 17 2.24 -1.22 7.73
CA ALA A 17 2.61 0.03 8.38
C ALA A 17 1.41 0.98 8.48
N ILE A 18 0.72 1.25 7.38
CA ILE A 18 -0.44 2.16 7.38
C ILE A 18 -1.54 1.67 8.34
N GLU A 19 -1.80 0.36 8.39
CA GLU A 19 -2.78 -0.21 9.33
C GLU A 19 -2.32 -0.08 10.79
N LYS A 20 -1.03 -0.32 11.07
CA LYS A 20 -0.44 -0.16 12.41
C LYS A 20 -0.49 1.30 12.88
N TRP A 21 -0.23 2.24 11.98
CA TRP A 21 -0.20 3.67 12.25
C TRP A 21 -1.53 4.36 11.91
N HIS A 22 -2.59 3.61 11.61
CA HIS A 22 -3.87 4.15 11.16
C HIS A 22 -4.41 5.24 12.09
N LYS A 23 -4.35 5.03 13.41
CA LYS A 23 -4.83 6.01 14.42
C LYS A 23 -4.11 7.36 14.35
N TYR A 24 -2.91 7.40 13.78
CA TYR A 24 -2.11 8.61 13.62
C TYR A 24 -2.22 9.22 12.22
N LEU A 25 -2.46 8.38 11.21
CA LEU A 25 -2.57 8.78 9.80
C LEU A 25 -4.00 9.13 9.38
N ASP A 26 -5.00 8.72 10.16
CA ASP A 26 -6.40 9.00 9.88
C ASP A 26 -6.66 10.51 9.86
N GLY A 27 -7.23 10.99 8.75
CA GLY A 27 -7.51 12.42 8.53
C GLY A 27 -6.29 13.31 8.29
N ARG A 28 -5.08 12.76 8.10
CA ARG A 28 -3.87 13.54 7.82
C ARG A 28 -3.27 13.18 6.47
N SER A 29 -2.65 14.16 5.83
CA SER A 29 -1.79 13.90 4.67
C SER A 29 -0.41 13.47 5.11
N PHE A 30 0.13 12.45 4.45
CA PHE A 30 1.47 11.93 4.75
C PHE A 30 2.21 11.54 3.48
N ILE A 31 3.53 11.48 3.57
CA ILE A 31 4.43 11.09 2.48
C ILE A 31 4.92 9.67 2.77
N ILE A 32 4.74 8.78 1.81
CA ILE A 32 5.28 7.42 1.84
C ILE A 32 6.57 7.43 1.05
N GLU A 33 7.69 7.53 1.74
CA GLU A 33 8.99 7.32 1.10
C GLU A 33 9.26 5.82 1.03
N THR A 34 9.22 5.28 -0.18
CA THR A 34 9.67 3.92 -0.48
C THR A 34 10.74 3.97 -1.57
N ASP A 35 11.81 3.22 -1.38
CA ASP A 35 12.83 2.97 -2.40
C ASP A 35 12.30 2.16 -3.58
N HIS A 36 11.10 1.58 -3.45
CA HIS A 36 10.53 0.67 -4.42
C HIS A 36 9.47 1.32 -5.34
N LYS A 37 9.90 1.58 -6.58
CA LYS A 37 9.11 2.05 -7.73
C LYS A 37 7.80 1.29 -8.04
N PRO A 38 7.59 0.00 -7.68
CA PRO A 38 6.33 -0.68 -7.96
C PRO A 38 5.10 -0.09 -7.26
N LEU A 39 5.25 0.64 -6.13
CA LEU A 39 4.12 1.32 -5.51
C LEU A 39 3.60 2.51 -6.32
N LEU A 40 4.47 3.19 -7.07
CA LEU A 40 4.03 4.17 -8.07
C LEU A 40 3.13 3.50 -9.14
N ARG A 41 3.34 2.21 -9.43
CA ARG A 41 2.47 1.42 -10.31
C ARG A 41 1.20 0.90 -9.63
N PHE A 42 1.13 0.85 -8.30
CA PHE A 42 -0.11 0.48 -7.59
C PHE A 42 -1.25 1.46 -7.92
N ASN A 43 -0.91 2.68 -8.35
CA ASN A 43 -1.85 3.70 -8.82
C ASN A 43 -2.49 3.41 -10.19
N LEU A 44 -2.02 2.42 -10.97
CA LEU A 44 -2.45 2.27 -12.36
C LEU A 44 -2.80 0.82 -12.70
N LYS A 45 -4.07 0.48 -12.47
CA LYS A 45 -4.84 -0.47 -13.29
C LYS A 45 -4.45 -1.96 -13.28
N GLN A 46 -3.46 -2.42 -12.51
CA GLN A 46 -3.22 -3.87 -12.38
C GLN A 46 -4.14 -4.48 -11.31
N GLN A 47 -5.41 -4.63 -11.70
CA GLN A 47 -6.28 -5.67 -11.15
C GLN A 47 -5.54 -7.00 -11.22
N LEU A 48 -5.44 -7.77 -10.14
CA LEU A 48 -5.13 -9.21 -10.23
C LEU A 48 -5.42 -10.04 -8.95
N ASN A 49 -5.90 -9.47 -7.84
CA ASN A 49 -6.32 -10.28 -6.68
C ASN A 49 -7.33 -9.57 -5.78
N SER A 50 -8.33 -10.31 -5.28
CA SER A 50 -9.36 -9.79 -4.36
C SER A 50 -8.78 -9.18 -3.06
N LYS A 51 -7.56 -9.58 -2.68
CA LYS A 51 -6.81 -8.98 -1.56
C LYS A 51 -6.34 -7.55 -1.88
N CYS A 52 -5.76 -7.34 -3.06
CA CYS A 52 -5.25 -6.03 -3.48
C CYS A 52 -6.40 -5.01 -3.62
N GLU A 53 -7.58 -5.44 -4.03
CA GLU A 53 -8.76 -4.58 -4.11
C GLU A 53 -9.24 -4.09 -2.74
N ARG A 54 -9.26 -4.98 -1.73
CA ARG A 54 -9.53 -4.58 -0.34
C ARG A 54 -8.50 -3.58 0.19
N TRP A 55 -7.22 -3.81 -0.13
CA TRP A 55 -6.16 -2.88 0.25
C TRP A 55 -6.28 -1.54 -0.47
N ARG A 56 -6.66 -1.53 -1.74
CA ARG A 56 -6.92 -0.30 -2.50
C ARG A 56 -8.05 0.52 -1.88
N LEU A 57 -9.16 -0.12 -1.51
CA LEU A 57 -10.28 0.55 -0.85
C LEU A 57 -9.86 1.15 0.50
N LYS A 58 -9.08 0.41 1.30
CA LYS A 58 -8.50 0.95 2.54
C LYS A 58 -7.56 2.12 2.25
N LEU A 59 -6.68 2.01 1.26
CA LEU A 59 -5.74 3.07 0.90
C LEU A 59 -6.44 4.32 0.37
N GLN A 60 -7.57 4.18 -0.30
CA GLN A 60 -8.37 5.29 -0.83
C GLN A 60 -8.92 6.22 0.27
N GLN A 61 -9.03 5.73 1.51
CA GLN A 61 -9.46 6.56 2.65
C GLN A 61 -8.34 7.45 3.20
N TYR A 62 -7.09 7.18 2.82
CA TYR A 62 -5.92 7.94 3.25
C TYR A 62 -5.44 8.89 2.16
N GLN A 63 -5.01 10.07 2.56
CA GLN A 63 -4.50 11.08 1.64
C GLN A 63 -2.96 11.06 1.65
N PHE A 64 -2.37 10.09 0.96
CA PHE A 64 -0.91 9.93 0.92
C PHE A 64 -0.31 10.39 -0.41
N THR A 65 0.93 10.83 -0.36
CA THR A 65 1.78 11.09 -1.53
C THR A 65 2.94 10.10 -1.49
N VAL A 66 3.23 9.44 -2.61
CA VAL A 66 4.39 8.53 -2.77
C VAL A 66 5.49 9.28 -3.49
#